data_AF-A0A2V8TG02-F1
#
_entry.id   AF-A0A2V8TG02-F1
#
_cell.length_a   1.000
_cell.length_b   1.000
_cell.length_c   1.000
_cell.angle_alpha   90.00
_cell.angle_beta   90.00
_cell.angle_gamma   90.00
#
_symmetry.space_group_name_H-M   'P 1'
#
loop_
_entity.id
_entity.type
_entity.pdbx_description
1 polymer ?
#
loop_
_entity_poly.entity_id
_entity_poly.type
_entity_poly.pdbx_seq_one_letter_code
_entity_poly.pdbx_strand_id
1 'polypeptide(L)'
;MAVLKAFSGMILGKDAADIDRLWQDMFYQISYAPWGGAETRMLSAINIAQWDILGKASGMPVYKLLGGKAQQKLQVYNTMNGWPINGMREHDAPEKLTEFLLSRGIKGIKIYPYDRGPVNAAARHGGTFISTSELKQSLDPIQRIRKTAGDEIDIFLDLSSKWNLTCSVMIAHSLEPYD
;
A
#
# COMPACT_ATOMS: atom_id res chain seq x y z
N MET A 1 16.72 -4.94 -12.49
CA MET A 1 18.01 -4.42 -13.04
C MET A 1 18.12 -4.51 -14.57
N ALA A 2 17.60 -5.55 -15.24
CA ALA A 2 17.73 -5.69 -16.70
C ALA A 2 17.18 -4.49 -17.50
N VAL A 3 15.93 -4.04 -17.20
CA VAL A 3 15.31 -2.91 -17.90
C VAL A 3 16.08 -1.61 -17.66
N LEU A 4 16.47 -1.32 -16.41
CA LEU A 4 17.28 -0.13 -16.10
C LEU A 4 18.61 -0.10 -16.87
N LYS A 5 19.28 -1.25 -16.99
CA LYS A 5 20.52 -1.37 -17.78
C LYS A 5 20.28 -1.14 -19.27
N ALA A 6 19.15 -1.57 -19.81
CA ALA A 6 18.80 -1.34 -21.21
C ALA A 6 18.61 0.16 -21.52
N PHE A 7 18.14 0.95 -20.56
CA PHE A 7 17.89 2.38 -20.71
C PHE A 7 19.08 3.27 -20.29
N SER A 8 20.19 2.70 -19.81
CA SER A 8 21.30 3.50 -19.27
C SER A 8 21.90 4.46 -20.30
N GLY A 9 21.94 4.07 -21.57
CA GLY A 9 22.46 4.93 -22.65
C GLY A 9 21.65 6.21 -22.88
N MET A 10 20.39 6.26 -22.44
CA MET A 10 19.54 7.44 -22.56
C MET A 10 19.76 8.46 -21.44
N ILE A 11 20.31 8.02 -20.30
CA ILE A 11 20.47 8.84 -19.09
C ILE A 11 21.92 9.22 -18.80
N LEU A 12 22.89 8.42 -19.23
CA LEU A 12 24.31 8.70 -18.99
C LEU A 12 24.76 9.94 -19.78
N GLY A 13 25.46 10.84 -19.08
CA GLY A 13 25.95 12.10 -19.66
C GLY A 13 24.88 13.18 -19.85
N LYS A 14 23.64 12.94 -19.40
CA LYS A 14 22.56 13.92 -19.39
C LYS A 14 22.55 14.71 -18.09
N ASP A 15 21.98 15.91 -18.13
CA ASP A 15 21.70 16.66 -16.92
C ASP A 15 20.57 15.97 -16.14
N ALA A 16 20.82 15.66 -14.87
CA ALA A 16 19.82 15.03 -14.01
C ALA A 16 18.64 15.98 -13.71
N ALA A 17 18.84 17.29 -13.82
CA ALA A 17 17.80 18.32 -13.62
C ALA A 17 16.77 18.38 -14.76
N ASP A 18 17.06 17.79 -15.92
CA ASP A 18 16.13 17.68 -17.06
C ASP A 18 15.07 16.59 -16.82
N ILE A 19 14.41 16.62 -15.66
CA ILE A 19 13.51 15.56 -15.15
C ILE A 19 12.41 15.23 -16.15
N ASP A 20 11.62 16.22 -16.54
CA ASP A 20 10.48 16.00 -17.44
C ASP A 20 10.93 15.58 -18.83
N ARG A 21 12.05 16.13 -19.31
CA ARG A 21 12.58 15.79 -20.63
C ARG A 21 13.04 14.34 -20.69
N LEU A 22 13.84 13.91 -19.73
CA LEU A 22 14.34 12.53 -19.67
C LEU A 22 13.20 11.54 -19.43
N TRP A 23 12.22 11.90 -18.61
CA TRP A 23 11.03 11.08 -18.42
C TRP A 23 10.26 10.91 -19.73
N GLN A 24 9.98 12.00 -20.46
CA GLN A 24 9.28 11.95 -21.75
C GLN A 24 10.04 11.13 -22.80
N ASP A 25 11.36 11.31 -22.91
CA ASP A 25 12.19 10.58 -23.86
C ASP A 25 12.13 9.06 -23.59
N MET A 26 12.29 8.64 -22.32
CA MET A 26 12.21 7.22 -21.95
C MET A 26 10.79 6.68 -22.06
N PHE A 27 9.78 7.46 -21.68
CA PHE A 27 8.38 7.07 -21.76
C PHE A 27 7.96 6.84 -23.22
N TYR A 28 8.39 7.69 -24.14
CA TYR A 28 8.09 7.53 -25.57
C TYR A 28 8.60 6.19 -26.11
N GLN A 29 9.79 5.75 -25.69
CA GLN A 29 10.36 4.45 -26.12
C GLN A 29 9.53 3.25 -25.67
N ILE A 30 8.87 3.33 -24.51
CA ILE A 30 8.05 2.25 -23.97
C ILE A 30 6.56 2.42 -24.28
N SER A 31 6.16 3.54 -24.90
CA SER A 31 4.75 3.90 -25.10
C SER A 31 3.99 2.94 -26.03
N TYR A 32 4.70 2.16 -26.83
CA TYR A 32 4.14 1.12 -27.69
C TYR A 32 3.92 -0.22 -26.97
N ALA A 33 4.36 -0.35 -25.71
CA ALA A 33 4.19 -1.56 -24.89
C ALA A 33 2.97 -1.43 -23.95
N PRO A 34 2.48 -2.55 -23.36
CA PRO A 34 1.38 -2.50 -22.40
C PRO A 34 1.73 -1.60 -21.22
N TRP A 35 0.77 -0.76 -20.82
CA TRP A 35 0.90 0.17 -19.70
C TRP A 35 1.16 -0.57 -18.37
N GLY A 36 2.33 -0.35 -17.78
CA GLY A 36 2.73 -0.93 -16.49
C GLY A 36 4.06 -1.70 -16.53
N GLY A 37 4.18 -2.71 -15.68
CA GLY A 37 5.31 -3.63 -15.76
C GLY A 37 6.63 -3.12 -15.17
N ALA A 38 7.74 -3.65 -15.65
CA ALA A 38 9.07 -3.32 -15.14
C ALA A 38 9.54 -1.94 -15.63
N GLU A 39 9.03 -1.53 -16.78
CA GLU A 39 9.32 -0.30 -17.50
C GLU A 39 8.77 0.92 -16.75
N THR A 40 7.49 0.90 -16.36
CA THR A 40 6.91 1.97 -15.53
C THR A 40 7.57 2.06 -14.15
N ARG A 41 7.97 0.92 -13.56
CA ARG A 41 8.71 0.90 -12.29
C ARG A 41 10.10 1.51 -12.45
N MET A 42 10.78 1.24 -13.57
CA MET A 42 12.05 1.89 -13.91
C MET A 42 11.89 3.41 -14.04
N LEU A 43 10.90 3.89 -14.80
CA LEU A 43 10.64 5.33 -14.93
C LEU A 43 10.46 6.00 -13.56
N SER A 44 9.69 5.35 -12.68
CA SER A 44 9.46 5.83 -11.31
C SER A 44 10.77 5.88 -10.50
N ALA A 45 11.59 4.83 -10.59
CA ALA A 45 12.86 4.74 -9.86
C ALA A 45 13.86 5.81 -10.32
N ILE A 46 13.96 6.06 -11.63
CA ILE A 46 14.82 7.12 -12.18
C ILE A 46 14.31 8.49 -11.74
N ASN A 47 13.01 8.74 -11.84
CA ASN A 47 12.41 10.01 -11.43
C ASN A 47 12.68 10.33 -9.95
N ILE A 48 12.50 9.35 -9.05
CA ILE A 48 12.83 9.50 -7.62
C ILE A 48 14.32 9.84 -7.43
N ALA A 49 15.21 9.16 -8.16
CA ALA A 49 16.65 9.41 -8.08
C ALA A 49 17.02 10.81 -8.59
N GLN A 50 16.41 11.30 -9.66
CA GLN A 50 16.63 12.65 -10.17
C GLN A 50 16.17 13.71 -9.17
N TRP A 51 15.02 13.54 -8.54
CA TRP A 51 14.56 14.44 -7.48
C TRP A 51 15.49 14.45 -6.26
N ASP A 52 16.02 13.29 -5.87
CA ASP A 52 17.02 13.20 -4.81
C ASP A 52 18.32 13.92 -5.18
N ILE A 53 18.82 13.75 -6.42
CA ILE A 53 19.99 14.49 -6.93
C ILE A 53 19.73 15.99 -6.93
N LEU A 54 18.59 16.44 -7.44
CA LEU A 54 18.23 17.86 -7.49
C LEU A 54 18.08 18.45 -6.09
N GLY A 55 17.49 17.71 -5.15
CA GLY A 55 17.43 18.08 -3.74
C GLY A 55 18.81 18.27 -3.12
N LYS A 56 19.70 17.30 -3.32
CA LYS A 56 21.09 17.37 -2.85
C LYS A 56 21.87 18.53 -3.48
N ALA A 57 21.76 18.71 -4.79
CA ALA A 57 22.46 19.76 -5.53
C ALA A 57 21.99 21.16 -5.16
N SER A 58 20.70 21.33 -4.88
CA SER A 58 20.10 22.61 -4.47
C SER A 58 20.20 22.89 -2.96
N GLY A 59 20.65 21.92 -2.16
CA GLY A 59 20.65 22.03 -0.70
C GLY A 59 19.24 22.08 -0.09
N MET A 60 18.20 21.69 -0.85
CA MET A 60 16.82 21.74 -0.43
C MET A 60 16.22 20.33 -0.27
N PRO A 61 15.37 20.09 0.74
CA PRO A 61 14.60 18.85 0.78
C PRO A 61 13.61 18.79 -0.39
N VAL A 62 13.40 17.60 -0.97
CA VAL A 62 12.57 17.41 -2.18
C VAL A 62 11.17 18.03 -2.06
N TYR A 63 10.52 17.92 -0.90
CA TYR A 63 9.18 18.51 -0.72
C TYR A 63 9.15 20.04 -0.91
N LYS A 64 10.27 20.75 -0.70
CA LYS A 64 10.36 22.20 -0.98
C LYS A 64 10.41 22.47 -2.48
N LEU A 65 11.11 21.63 -3.23
CA LEU A 65 11.15 21.70 -4.69
C LEU A 65 9.78 21.38 -5.32
N LEU A 66 8.97 20.54 -4.65
CA LEU A 66 7.61 20.19 -5.05
C LEU A 66 6.53 21.22 -4.64
N GLY A 67 6.93 22.43 -4.26
CA GLY A 67 5.99 23.50 -3.87
C GLY A 67 5.80 23.70 -2.36
N GLY A 68 6.55 22.99 -1.53
CA GLY A 68 6.56 23.18 -0.08
C GLY A 68 5.60 22.28 0.68
N LYS A 69 5.44 22.55 1.97
CA LYS A 69 4.58 21.75 2.85
C LYS A 69 3.12 22.11 2.62
N ALA A 70 2.31 21.15 2.18
CA ALA A 70 0.85 21.27 2.24
C ALA A 70 0.34 21.10 3.69
N GLN A 71 1.02 20.30 4.51
CA GLN A 71 0.65 19.99 5.89
C GLN A 71 1.88 19.97 6.80
N GLN A 72 1.70 20.27 8.09
CA GLN A 72 2.81 20.25 9.06
C GLN A 72 3.17 18.84 9.53
N LYS A 73 2.17 17.94 9.59
CA LYS A 73 2.32 16.54 10.00
C LYS A 73 1.38 15.69 9.13
N LEU A 74 1.78 14.44 8.89
CA LEU A 74 0.99 13.45 8.18
C LEU A 74 0.53 12.37 9.17
N GLN A 75 -0.75 12.04 9.14
CA GLN A 75 -1.28 10.89 9.88
C GLN A 75 -0.82 9.61 9.18
N VAL A 76 -0.32 8.65 9.94
CA VAL A 76 0.11 7.35 9.44
C VAL A 76 -0.78 6.24 9.99
N TYR A 77 -0.86 5.14 9.24
CA TYR A 77 -1.49 3.90 9.68
C TYR A 77 -0.49 2.75 9.60
N ASN A 78 -0.67 1.74 10.43
CA ASN A 78 0.18 0.55 10.43
C ASN A 78 -0.37 -0.51 9.47
N THR A 79 0.46 -1.00 8.55
CA THR A 79 0.07 -2.09 7.63
C THR A 79 0.48 -3.45 8.18
N MET A 80 -0.49 -4.35 8.35
CA MET A 80 -0.26 -5.73 8.78
C MET A 80 -0.14 -6.67 7.58
N ASN A 81 1.00 -6.69 6.91
CA ASN A 81 1.22 -7.47 5.68
C ASN A 81 1.68 -8.92 5.91
N GLY A 82 1.35 -9.52 7.06
CA GLY A 82 1.73 -10.89 7.45
C GLY A 82 3.03 -10.98 8.27
N TRP A 83 3.72 -9.85 8.47
CA TRP A 83 4.85 -9.76 9.40
C TRP A 83 4.33 -9.41 10.80
N PRO A 84 4.67 -10.21 11.83
CA PRO A 84 4.19 -9.95 13.17
C PRO A 84 4.90 -8.73 13.79
N ILE A 85 4.18 -7.98 14.61
CA ILE A 85 4.72 -6.90 15.44
C ILE A 85 4.88 -7.44 16.86
N ASN A 86 6.12 -7.55 17.35
CA ASN A 86 6.42 -8.16 18.65
C ASN A 86 5.78 -9.55 18.82
N GLY A 87 5.75 -10.36 17.75
CA GLY A 87 5.11 -11.67 17.74
C GLY A 87 3.58 -11.65 17.62
N MET A 88 2.95 -10.47 17.55
CA MET A 88 1.50 -10.32 17.42
C MET A 88 1.10 -10.19 15.94
N ARG A 89 0.07 -10.92 15.56
CA ARG A 89 -0.62 -10.77 14.27
C ARG A 89 -2.04 -10.29 14.49
N GLU A 90 -2.59 -9.64 13.49
CA GLU A 90 -3.92 -9.06 13.48
C GLU A 90 -5.04 -10.11 13.63
N HIS A 91 -4.80 -11.36 13.23
CA HIS A 91 -5.76 -12.45 13.41
C HIS A 91 -5.56 -13.25 14.70
N ASP A 92 -4.33 -13.33 15.22
CA ASP A 92 -4.02 -14.11 16.42
C ASP A 92 -4.30 -13.31 17.71
N ALA A 93 -3.88 -12.05 17.75
CA ALA A 93 -3.97 -11.18 18.92
C ALA A 93 -4.38 -9.73 18.54
N PRO A 94 -5.53 -9.52 17.87
CA PRO A 94 -6.03 -8.21 17.49
C PRO A 94 -6.11 -7.23 18.66
N GLU A 95 -6.52 -7.66 19.85
CA GLU A 95 -6.69 -6.76 21.01
C GLU A 95 -5.34 -6.20 21.46
N LYS A 96 -4.36 -7.07 21.72
CA LYS A 96 -3.01 -6.67 22.15
C LYS A 96 -2.31 -5.82 21.10
N LEU A 97 -2.50 -6.16 19.82
CA LEU A 97 -1.97 -5.37 18.72
C LEU A 97 -2.57 -3.97 18.69
N THR A 98 -3.89 -3.85 18.82
CA THR A 98 -4.59 -2.56 18.84
C THR A 98 -4.17 -1.71 20.03
N GLU A 99 -4.14 -2.28 21.24
CA GLU A 99 -3.65 -1.60 22.44
C GLU A 99 -2.21 -1.10 22.25
N PHE A 100 -1.35 -1.94 21.67
CA PHE A 100 0.02 -1.55 21.34
C PHE A 100 0.05 -0.37 20.37
N LEU A 101 -0.70 -0.42 19.26
CA LEU A 101 -0.73 0.66 18.27
C LEU A 101 -1.21 1.98 18.89
N LEU A 102 -2.28 1.94 19.69
CA LEU A 102 -2.81 3.10 20.40
C LEU A 102 -1.78 3.66 21.40
N SER A 103 -1.06 2.81 22.13
CA SER A 103 0.01 3.23 23.05
C SER A 103 1.16 3.96 22.33
N ARG A 104 1.30 3.75 21.02
CA ARG A 104 2.29 4.43 20.15
C ARG A 104 1.71 5.65 19.43
N GLY A 105 0.45 6.00 19.68
CA GLY A 105 -0.26 7.10 19.02
C GLY A 105 -0.67 6.80 17.58
N ILE A 106 -0.65 5.53 17.16
CA ILE A 106 -1.10 5.10 15.83
C ILE A 106 -2.61 4.90 15.86
N LYS A 107 -3.32 5.67 15.04
CA LYS A 107 -4.79 5.66 14.98
C LYS A 107 -5.36 4.98 13.73
N GLY A 108 -4.55 4.20 13.03
CA GLY A 108 -5.02 3.45 11.86
C GLY A 108 -4.29 2.14 11.71
N ILE A 109 -5.01 1.09 11.33
CA ILE A 109 -4.48 -0.24 11.04
C ILE A 109 -5.04 -0.76 9.73
N LYS A 110 -4.18 -1.30 8.85
CA LYS A 110 -4.58 -1.99 7.63
C LYS A 110 -4.38 -3.49 7.77
N ILE A 111 -5.43 -4.27 7.55
CA ILE A 111 -5.46 -5.72 7.74
C ILE A 111 -5.99 -6.46 6.50
N TYR A 112 -5.80 -7.79 6.46
CA TYR A 112 -6.10 -8.65 5.30
C TYR A 112 -7.04 -9.83 5.66
N PRO A 113 -8.19 -9.59 6.31
CA PRO A 113 -9.00 -10.64 6.94
C PRO A 113 -9.51 -11.71 5.96
N TYR A 114 -9.86 -11.31 4.73
CA TYR A 114 -10.42 -12.20 3.72
C TYR A 114 -9.34 -12.92 2.89
N ASP A 115 -8.17 -12.27 2.73
CA ASP A 115 -7.10 -12.68 1.81
C ASP A 115 -5.99 -13.49 2.46
N ARG A 116 -5.79 -13.29 3.76
CA ARG A 116 -4.69 -13.80 4.57
C ARG A 116 -5.10 -14.03 6.03
N GLY A 117 -6.37 -13.80 6.37
CA GLY A 117 -6.88 -14.04 7.71
C GLY A 117 -7.17 -15.52 7.99
N PRO A 118 -7.88 -15.82 9.08
CA PRO A 118 -7.99 -17.17 9.66
C PRO A 118 -8.40 -18.27 8.68
N VAL A 119 -9.25 -17.94 7.71
CA VAL A 119 -9.78 -18.89 6.72
C VAL A 119 -9.14 -18.77 5.34
N ASN A 120 -8.48 -17.66 5.03
CA ASN A 120 -7.89 -17.35 3.72
C ASN A 120 -8.77 -17.80 2.54
N ALA A 121 -10.01 -17.31 2.51
CA ALA A 121 -11.01 -17.71 1.54
C ALA A 121 -10.60 -17.35 0.10
N ALA A 122 -9.87 -16.24 -0.08
CA ALA A 122 -9.35 -15.85 -1.39
C ALA A 122 -8.44 -16.94 -1.99
N ALA A 123 -7.55 -17.54 -1.21
CA ALA A 123 -6.67 -18.60 -1.70
C ALA A 123 -7.43 -19.91 -1.97
N ARG A 124 -8.48 -20.22 -1.20
CA ARG A 124 -9.28 -21.43 -1.37
C ARG A 124 -10.13 -21.40 -2.64
N HIS A 125 -10.73 -20.25 -2.93
CA HIS A 125 -11.75 -20.12 -3.99
C HIS A 125 -11.30 -19.24 -5.16
N GLY A 126 -10.03 -18.87 -5.21
CA GLY A 126 -9.49 -17.96 -6.22
C GLY A 126 -10.17 -16.58 -6.22
N GLY A 127 -10.75 -16.16 -5.10
CA GLY A 127 -11.51 -14.91 -4.96
C GLY A 127 -12.81 -14.83 -5.78
N THR A 128 -13.33 -15.97 -6.23
CA THR A 128 -14.58 -16.04 -7.03
C THR A 128 -15.80 -16.46 -6.21
N PHE A 129 -15.58 -16.95 -4.99
CA PHE A 129 -16.61 -17.39 -4.07
C PHE A 129 -16.18 -17.15 -2.62
N ILE A 130 -17.13 -16.81 -1.75
CA ILE A 130 -16.96 -16.78 -0.31
C ILE A 130 -18.27 -17.23 0.34
N SER A 131 -18.19 -18.24 1.20
CA SER A 131 -19.38 -18.71 1.92
C SER A 131 -19.75 -17.76 3.06
N THR A 132 -21.01 -17.79 3.49
CA THR A 132 -21.46 -17.04 4.68
C THR A 132 -20.65 -17.38 5.93
N SER A 133 -20.21 -18.63 6.07
CA SER A 133 -19.38 -19.06 7.21
C SER A 133 -17.98 -18.44 7.16
N GLU A 134 -17.34 -18.43 5.99
CA GLU A 134 -16.01 -17.84 5.81
C GLU A 134 -16.04 -16.33 5.95
N LEU A 135 -17.09 -15.68 5.45
CA LEU A 135 -17.32 -14.25 5.62
C LEU A 135 -17.44 -13.89 7.10
N LYS A 136 -18.25 -14.63 7.88
CA LYS A 136 -18.34 -14.45 9.34
C LYS A 136 -17.02 -14.67 10.06
N GLN A 137 -16.28 -15.72 9.72
CA GLN A 137 -14.98 -16.00 10.32
C GLN A 137 -13.94 -14.91 10.00
N SER A 138 -14.00 -14.33 8.80
CA SER A 138 -13.10 -13.24 8.39
C SER A 138 -13.38 -11.94 9.16
N LEU A 139 -14.58 -11.75 9.71
CA LEU A 139 -14.93 -10.59 10.52
C LEU A 139 -14.35 -10.62 11.94
N ASP A 140 -13.90 -11.78 12.45
CA ASP A 140 -13.39 -11.94 13.82
C ASP A 140 -12.36 -10.87 14.23
N PRO A 141 -11.26 -10.63 13.49
CA PRO A 141 -10.30 -9.60 13.86
C PRO A 141 -10.90 -8.19 13.88
N ILE A 142 -11.83 -7.89 12.98
CA ILE A 142 -12.49 -6.57 12.91
C ILE A 142 -13.36 -6.36 14.14
N GLN A 143 -14.18 -7.36 14.48
CA GLN A 143 -15.04 -7.34 15.67
C GLN A 143 -14.22 -7.15 16.95
N ARG A 144 -13.10 -7.86 17.07
CA ARG A 144 -12.21 -7.79 18.24
C ARG A 144 -11.49 -6.46 18.34
N ILE A 145 -11.05 -5.88 17.22
CA ILE A 145 -10.47 -4.53 17.19
C ILE A 145 -11.52 -3.49 17.62
N ARG A 146 -12.72 -3.51 17.02
CA ARG A 146 -13.81 -2.59 17.37
C ARG A 146 -14.24 -2.71 18.83
N LYS A 147 -14.33 -3.93 19.36
CA LYS A 147 -14.63 -4.15 20.78
C LYS A 147 -13.55 -3.56 21.70
N THR A 148 -12.29 -3.57 21.27
CA THR A 148 -11.16 -3.10 22.08
C THR A 148 -11.02 -1.58 22.07
N ALA A 149 -11.16 -0.96 20.91
CA ALA A 149 -10.82 0.46 20.71
C ALA A 149 -11.99 1.35 20.30
N GLY A 150 -13.17 0.78 19.99
CA GLY A 150 -14.27 1.52 19.38
C GLY A 150 -13.80 2.25 18.12
N ASP A 151 -13.99 3.57 18.14
CA ASP A 151 -13.66 4.49 17.05
C ASP A 151 -12.31 5.19 17.25
N GLU A 152 -11.51 4.78 18.25
CA GLU A 152 -10.18 5.38 18.47
C GLU A 152 -9.15 4.98 17.39
N ILE A 153 -9.43 3.92 16.63
CA ILE A 153 -8.57 3.42 15.55
C ILE A 153 -9.36 3.17 14.27
N ASP A 154 -8.89 3.70 13.16
CA ASP A 154 -9.44 3.42 11.83
C ASP A 154 -8.99 2.03 11.35
N ILE A 155 -9.92 1.26 10.76
CA ILE A 155 -9.63 -0.06 10.20
C ILE A 155 -9.68 0.04 8.68
N PHE A 156 -8.53 -0.13 8.03
CA PHE A 156 -8.40 -0.24 6.60
C PHE A 156 -8.35 -1.71 6.18
N LEU A 157 -9.00 -2.03 5.07
CA LEU A 157 -9.00 -3.37 4.51
C LEU A 157 -8.24 -3.42 3.20
N ASP A 158 -7.41 -4.44 3.07
CA ASP A 158 -6.67 -4.71 1.84
C ASP A 158 -7.07 -6.09 1.31
N LEU A 159 -7.63 -6.06 0.10
CA LEU A 159 -8.22 -7.20 -0.60
C LEU A 159 -7.33 -7.69 -1.77
N SER A 160 -6.09 -7.18 -1.85
CA SER A 160 -5.02 -7.60 -2.78
C SER A 160 -5.43 -7.76 -4.25
N SER A 161 -6.50 -7.09 -4.69
CA SER A 161 -7.15 -7.29 -6.00
C SER A 161 -7.51 -8.74 -6.31
N LYS A 162 -7.76 -9.58 -5.30
CA LYS A 162 -8.05 -11.00 -5.47
C LYS A 162 -9.52 -11.30 -5.76
N TRP A 163 -10.43 -10.44 -5.32
CA TRP A 163 -11.86 -10.72 -5.34
C TRP A 163 -12.53 -10.21 -6.61
N ASN A 164 -13.44 -11.01 -7.17
CA ASN A 164 -14.34 -10.52 -8.21
C ASN A 164 -15.34 -9.50 -7.64
N LEU A 165 -16.06 -8.81 -8.53
CA LEU A 165 -17.01 -7.78 -8.14
C LEU A 165 -18.07 -8.31 -7.16
N THR A 166 -18.66 -9.47 -7.44
CA THR A 166 -19.72 -10.06 -6.63
C THR A 166 -19.26 -10.33 -5.19
N CYS A 167 -18.10 -10.98 -5.01
CA CYS A 167 -17.56 -11.23 -3.67
C CYS A 167 -17.14 -9.93 -2.99
N SER A 168 -16.60 -8.97 -3.73
CA SER A 168 -16.22 -7.66 -3.19
C SER A 168 -17.43 -6.91 -2.61
N VAL A 169 -18.57 -6.95 -3.31
CA VAL A 169 -19.83 -6.37 -2.83
C VAL A 169 -20.34 -7.08 -1.57
N MET A 170 -20.29 -8.42 -1.52
CA MET A 170 -20.65 -9.18 -0.32
C MET A 170 -19.75 -8.85 0.88
N ILE A 171 -18.44 -8.74 0.64
CA ILE A 171 -17.46 -8.33 1.65
C ILE A 171 -17.79 -6.93 2.16
N ALA A 172 -18.00 -5.96 1.26
CA ALA A 172 -18.37 -4.59 1.62
C ALA A 172 -19.63 -4.53 2.50
N HIS A 173 -20.71 -5.20 2.11
CA HIS A 173 -21.93 -5.24 2.91
C HIS A 173 -21.74 -5.90 4.27
N SER A 174 -20.85 -6.88 4.39
CA SER A 174 -20.57 -7.52 5.68
C SER A 174 -19.89 -6.61 6.70
N LEU A 175 -19.32 -5.50 6.23
CA LEU A 175 -18.53 -4.56 7.02
C LEU A 175 -19.34 -3.36 7.51
N GLU A 176 -20.48 -3.06 6.89
CA GLU A 176 -21.35 -1.93 7.25
C GLU A 176 -21.65 -1.80 8.75
N PRO A 177 -21.80 -2.89 9.54
CA PRO A 177 -22.04 -2.75 10.99
C PRO A 177 -20.82 -2.32 11.82
N TYR A 178 -19.63 -2.19 11.23
CA TYR A 178 -18.36 -1.93 11.91
C TYR A 178 -17.70 -0.61 11.48
N ASP A 179 -18.45 0.22 10.77
CA ASP A 179 -18.07 1.56 10.32
C ASP A 179 -18.93 2.62 11.02
#